data_AF-A0A286U9U0-F1
#
_entry.id   AF-A0A286U9U0-F1
#
_cell.length_a   1.000
_cell.length_b   1.000
_cell.length_c   1.000
_cell.angle_alpha   90.00
_cell.angle_beta   90.00
_cell.angle_gamma   90.00
#
_symmetry.space_group_name_H-M   'P 1'
#
loop_
_entity.id
_entity.type
_entity.pdbx_description
1 polymer ?
#
loop_
_entity_poly.entity_id
_entity_poly.type
_entity_poly.pdbx_seq_one_letter_code
_entity_poly.pdbx_strand_id
1 'polypeptide(L)'
;MCKHILNAQVSIRSPCCRQWFDCAECHAETQDHPLAKTTEMAFMCKKCRKAFRKDMTAYEESDEYCPHCDNHYVIEAKTPTPKSTLPAEINDIRMDSRPLEEWD
;
A
#
# COMPACT_ATOMS: atom_id res chain seq x y z
N MET A 1 2.42 5.87 7.01
CA MET A 1 2.28 5.48 5.60
C MET A 1 2.06 3.97 5.60
N CYS A 2 0.99 3.50 4.96
CA CYS A 2 0.62 2.10 4.95
C CYS A 2 1.76 1.20 4.47
N LYS A 3 2.00 0.08 5.15
CA LYS A 3 2.95 -0.94 4.69
C LYS A 3 2.33 -1.85 3.62
N HIS A 4 1.01 -1.99 3.63
CA HIS A 4 0.25 -2.92 2.80
C HIS A 4 -0.21 -2.30 1.48
N ILE A 5 -0.55 -1.01 1.49
CA ILE A 5 -1.01 -0.25 0.31
C ILE A 5 -0.11 0.99 0.14
N LEU A 6 0.95 0.85 -0.65
CA LEU A 6 1.97 1.89 -0.86
C LEU A 6 1.39 3.26 -1.29
N ASN A 7 0.27 3.24 -2.01
CA ASN A 7 -0.38 4.44 -2.55
C ASN A 7 -1.71 4.79 -1.86
N ALA A 8 -1.91 4.39 -0.60
CA ALA A 8 -3.13 4.72 0.13
C ALA A 8 -3.30 6.26 0.28
N GLN A 9 -4.23 6.85 -0.48
CA GLN A 9 -4.50 8.30 -0.48
C GLN A 9 -5.54 8.74 0.55
N VAL A 10 -6.15 7.79 1.23
CA VAL A 10 -7.13 8.02 2.29
C VAL A 10 -6.75 7.23 3.53
N SER A 11 -7.20 7.71 4.68
CA SER A 11 -7.23 6.94 5.92
C SER A 11 -8.69 6.67 6.27
N ILE A 12 -8.98 5.46 6.75
CA ILE A 12 -10.31 4.97 7.10
C ILE A 12 -10.44 5.01 8.62
N ARG A 13 -11.58 5.50 9.10
CA ARG A 13 -11.91 5.42 10.51
C ARG A 13 -12.60 4.10 10.82
N SER A 14 -11.96 3.26 11.62
CA SER A 14 -12.53 1.99 12.03
C SER A 14 -13.75 2.20 12.94
N PRO A 15 -14.91 1.58 12.63
CA PRO A 15 -16.13 1.75 13.42
C PRO A 15 -16.04 1.08 14.81
N CYS A 16 -15.21 0.05 14.96
CA CYS A 16 -15.01 -0.69 16.21
C CYS A 16 -14.24 0.12 17.27
N CYS A 17 -13.07 0.66 16.92
CA CYS A 17 -12.17 1.34 17.87
C CYS A 17 -12.11 2.87 17.67
N ARG A 18 -12.80 3.41 16.66
CA ARG A 18 -12.85 4.85 16.32
C ARG A 18 -11.49 5.48 15.98
N GLN A 19 -10.48 4.64 15.73
CA GLN A 19 -9.14 5.03 15.31
C GLN A 19 -9.01 5.07 13.79
N TRP A 20 -7.97 5.74 13.31
CA TRP A 20 -7.69 5.91 11.89
C TRP A 20 -6.61 4.96 11.43
N PHE A 21 -6.86 4.26 10.33
CA PHE A 21 -5.92 3.34 9.72
C PHE A 21 -5.87 3.56 8.21
N ASP A 22 -4.75 3.22 7.58
CA ASP A 22 -4.64 3.35 6.13
C ASP A 22 -5.25 2.16 5.38
N CYS A 23 -5.42 1.01 6.04
CA CYS A 23 -6.07 -0.18 5.48
C CYS A 23 -6.55 -1.13 6.60
N ALA A 24 -7.27 -2.19 6.22
CA ALA A 24 -7.75 -3.22 7.15
C ALA A 24 -6.61 -4.04 7.79
N GLU A 25 -5.52 -4.30 7.07
CA GLU A 25 -4.36 -5.03 7.60
C GLU A 25 -3.63 -4.20 8.68
N CYS A 26 -3.47 -2.89 8.46
CA CYS A 26 -2.95 -1.98 9.49
C CYS A 26 -3.79 -2.00 10.77
N HIS A 27 -5.11 -2.14 10.66
CA HIS A 27 -5.99 -2.30 11.82
C HIS A 27 -5.74 -3.65 12.51
N ALA A 28 -5.69 -4.74 11.76
CA ALA A 28 -5.45 -6.09 12.29
C ALA A 28 -4.08 -6.25 12.98
N GLU A 29 -3.04 -5.54 12.52
CA GLU A 29 -1.72 -5.54 13.16
C GLU A 29 -1.69 -4.77 14.48
N THR A 30 -2.58 -3.78 14.64
CA THR A 30 -2.55 -2.85 15.79
C THR A 30 -3.61 -3.21 16.84
N GLN A 31 -4.62 -4.00 16.47
CA GLN A 31 -5.81 -4.24 17.29
C GLN A 31 -6.07 -5.73 17.47
N ASP A 32 -6.41 -6.14 18.70
CA ASP A 32 -6.71 -7.54 19.05
C ASP A 32 -8.15 -7.98 18.71
N HIS A 33 -8.82 -7.29 17.78
CA HIS A 33 -10.21 -7.56 17.41
C HIS A 33 -10.43 -7.43 15.90
N PRO A 34 -11.41 -8.17 15.34
CA PRO A 34 -11.73 -8.06 13.92
C PRO A 34 -12.37 -6.70 13.59
N LEU A 35 -12.10 -6.19 12.38
CA LEU A 35 -12.72 -4.96 11.89
C LEU A 35 -14.24 -5.14 11.76
N ALA A 36 -15.00 -4.28 12.44
CA ALA A 36 -16.45 -4.31 12.35
C ALA A 36 -16.94 -3.87 10.97
N LYS A 37 -17.92 -4.59 10.42
CA LYS A 37 -18.54 -4.27 9.12
C LYS A 37 -19.56 -3.16 9.31
N THR A 38 -19.49 -2.12 8.49
CA THR A 38 -20.50 -1.04 8.44
C THR A 38 -20.84 -0.72 6.99
N THR A 39 -22.08 -0.26 6.77
CA THR A 39 -22.53 0.24 5.48
C THR A 39 -21.98 1.64 5.22
N GLU A 40 -21.93 2.50 6.23
CA GLU A 40 -21.29 3.82 6.16
C GLU A 40 -19.82 3.72 6.58
N MET A 41 -18.91 4.17 5.72
CA MET A 41 -17.48 4.29 5.99
C MET A 41 -17.08 5.77 6.05
N ALA A 42 -16.22 6.11 7.02
CA ALA A 42 -15.66 7.45 7.14
C ALA A 42 -14.20 7.46 6.69
N PHE A 43 -13.90 8.33 5.74
CA PHE A 43 -12.59 8.50 5.12
C PHE A 43 -12.02 9.87 5.44
N MET A 44 -10.70 9.98 5.43
CA MET A 44 -9.96 11.24 5.50
C MET A 44 -9.00 11.29 4.32
N CYS A 45 -9.18 12.27 3.45
CA CYS A 45 -8.30 12.45 2.30
C CYS A 45 -6.94 13.00 2.74
N LYS A 46 -5.83 12.39 2.32
CA LYS A 46 -4.48 12.87 2.66
C LYS A 46 -4.09 14.15 1.92
N LYS A 47 -4.64 14.39 0.73
CA LYS A 47 -4.39 15.60 -0.07
C LYS A 47 -5.02 16.84 0.55
N CYS A 48 -6.31 16.80 0.88
CA CYS A 48 -7.04 17.97 1.41
C CYS A 48 -7.27 17.93 2.92
N ARG A 49 -6.95 16.81 3.59
CA ARG A 49 -7.14 16.57 5.04
C ARG A 49 -8.57 16.75 5.54
N LYS A 50 -9.56 16.73 4.63
CA LYS A 50 -10.99 16.78 4.97
C LYS A 50 -11.52 15.36 5.15
N ALA A 51 -12.32 15.18 6.19
CA ALA A 51 -13.03 13.94 6.46
C ALA A 51 -14.38 13.95 5.73
N PHE A 52 -14.74 12.83 5.13
CA PHE A 52 -16.01 12.64 4.43
C PHE A 52 -16.53 11.23 4.71
N ARG A 53 -17.82 11.01 4.48
CA ARG A 53 -18.46 9.71 4.66
C ARG A 53 -18.98 9.21 3.34
N LYS A 54 -18.97 7.89 3.19
CA LYS A 54 -19.44 7.21 2.00
C LYS A 54 -20.28 6.00 2.39
N ASP A 55 -21.41 5.86 1.73
CA ASP A 55 -22.25 4.68 1.86
C ASP A 55 -21.74 3.62 0.86
N MET A 56 -21.34 2.46 1.38
CA MET A 56 -20.81 1.35 0.60
C MET A 56 -21.92 0.47 -0.01
N THR A 57 -23.20 0.78 0.22
CA THR A 57 -24.33 0.03 -0.35
C THR A 57 -24.57 0.34 -1.83
N ALA A 58 -24.19 1.53 -2.29
CA ALA A 58 -24.34 1.99 -3.67
C ALA A 58 -23.00 2.55 -4.16
N TYR A 59 -22.11 1.67 -4.60
CA TYR A 59 -20.78 2.06 -5.09
C TYR A 59 -20.86 2.44 -6.58
N GLU A 60 -20.72 3.72 -6.89
CA GLU A 60 -20.67 4.27 -8.25
C GLU A 60 -19.26 4.78 -8.60
N GLU A 61 -18.92 5.01 -9.88
CA GLU A 61 -17.59 5.49 -10.30
C GLU A 61 -17.22 6.86 -9.67
N SER A 62 -18.23 7.69 -9.37
CA SER A 62 -18.03 8.96 -8.64
C SER A 62 -17.55 8.75 -7.20
N ASP A 63 -17.68 7.54 -6.66
CA ASP A 63 -17.27 7.13 -5.32
C ASP A 63 -15.77 6.84 -5.22
N GLU A 64 -15.03 7.00 -6.31
CA GLU A 64 -13.58 6.83 -6.35
C GLU A 64 -12.83 8.14 -6.06
N TYR A 65 -13.56 9.26 -5.99
CA TYR A 65 -13.02 10.61 -5.89
C TYR A 65 -13.40 11.32 -4.59
N CYS A 66 -12.44 12.06 -4.04
CA CYS A 66 -12.68 12.87 -2.85
C CYS A 66 -13.67 14.00 -3.19
N PRO A 67 -14.81 14.12 -2.49
CA PRO A 67 -15.85 15.12 -2.79
C PRO A 67 -15.40 16.57 -2.53
N HIS A 68 -14.21 16.77 -1.98
CA HIS A 68 -13.69 18.09 -1.64
C HIS A 68 -12.57 18.58 -2.54
N CYS A 69 -11.84 17.69 -3.22
CA CYS A 69 -10.63 18.07 -3.97
C CYS A 69 -10.40 17.23 -5.22
N ASP A 70 -11.39 16.40 -5.58
CA ASP A 70 -11.37 15.57 -6.77
C ASP A 70 -10.18 14.59 -6.82
N ASN A 71 -9.63 14.26 -5.66
CA ASN A 71 -8.52 13.32 -5.59
C ASN A 71 -9.04 11.90 -5.72
N HIS A 72 -8.59 11.19 -6.76
CA HIS A 72 -8.83 9.75 -6.92
C HIS A 72 -8.16 9.00 -5.76
N TYR A 73 -8.95 8.37 -4.90
CA TYR A 73 -8.44 7.64 -3.73
C TYR A 73 -8.47 6.12 -3.90
N VAL A 74 -9.13 5.63 -4.94
CA VAL A 74 -9.10 4.22 -5.36
C VAL A 74 -8.05 4.08 -6.45
N ILE A 75 -6.78 4.19 -6.07
CA ILE A 75 -5.71 3.87 -7.02
C ILE A 75 -5.58 2.35 -6.99
N GLU A 76 -5.79 1.69 -8.14
CA GLU A 76 -5.50 0.26 -8.28
C GLU A 76 -4.14 -0.01 -7.65
N ALA A 77 -4.12 -0.93 -6.68
CA ALA A 77 -2.88 -1.41 -6.13
C ALA A 77 -2.12 -2.01 -7.31
N LYS A 78 -1.10 -1.32 -7.82
CA LYS A 78 0.02 -2.02 -8.46
C LYS A 78 0.37 -3.08 -7.44
N THR A 79 0.10 -4.34 -7.77
CA THR A 79 0.59 -5.45 -6.98
C THR A 79 2.01 -5.07 -6.59
N PRO A 80 2.41 -5.15 -5.31
CA PRO A 80 3.82 -5.30 -5.07
C PRO A 80 4.13 -6.58 -5.85
N THR A 81 4.70 -6.44 -7.05
CA THR A 81 5.61 -7.48 -7.50
C THR A 81 6.46 -7.70 -6.26
N PRO A 82 6.45 -8.91 -5.68
CA PRO A 82 7.41 -9.19 -4.64
C PRO A 82 8.71 -8.65 -5.23
N LYS A 83 9.43 -7.81 -4.49
CA LYS A 83 10.85 -7.66 -4.78
C LYS A 83 11.36 -9.08 -4.60
N SER A 84 11.26 -9.84 -5.69
CA SER A 84 11.93 -11.08 -5.94
C SER A 84 13.30 -10.77 -5.42
N THR A 85 13.62 -11.43 -4.32
CA THR A 85 14.97 -11.62 -3.84
C THR A 85 15.82 -11.57 -5.09
N LEU A 86 16.51 -10.45 -5.33
CA LEU A 86 17.59 -10.49 -6.30
C LEU A 86 18.43 -11.61 -5.70
N PRO A 87 18.60 -12.78 -6.33
CA PRO A 87 19.79 -13.54 -6.00
C PRO A 87 20.89 -12.51 -6.25
N ALA A 88 21.56 -12.08 -5.18
CA ALA A 88 22.84 -11.43 -5.34
C ALA A 88 23.69 -12.49 -6.03
N GLU A 89 23.67 -12.46 -7.35
CA GLU A 89 24.59 -13.16 -8.21
C GLU A 89 25.96 -12.65 -7.81
N ILE A 90 26.58 -13.40 -6.90
CA ILE A 90 28.01 -13.31 -6.63
C ILE A 90 28.66 -13.78 -7.91
N ASN A 91 28.87 -12.85 -8.83
CA ASN A 91 29.74 -13.03 -9.98
C ASN A 91 30.92 -12.09 -9.83
N ASP A 92 31.63 -12.27 -8.71
CA ASP A 92 32.96 -11.70 -8.52
C ASP A 92 33.95 -12.67 -9.20
N ILE A 93 33.89 -12.70 -10.53
CA ILE A 93 34.87 -13.38 -11.37
C ILE A 93 36.15 -12.55 -11.23
N ARG A 94 36.92 -12.79 -10.18
CA ARG A 94 38.30 -12.29 -10.08
C ARG A 94 39.06 -12.94 -11.24
N MET A 95 39.13 -12.18 -12.33
CA MET A 95 39.97 -12.42 -13.50
C MET A 95 41.34 -12.94 -13.05
N ASP A 96 41.54 -14.23 -13.24
CA ASP A 96 42.82 -14.92 -13.10
C ASP A 96 43.77 -14.28 -14.13
N SER A 97 44.67 -13.42 -13.65
CA SER A 97 45.68 -12.74 -14.46
C SER A 97 46.95 -13.57 -14.48
N ARG A 98 46.87 -14.83 -14.93
CA ARG A 98 48.05 -15.64 -15.26
C ARG A 98 48.44 -15.40 -16.72
N PRO A 99 49.63 -14.82 -16.99
CA PRO A 99 50.20 -14.84 -18.33
C PRO A 99 50.52 -16.27 -18.73
N LEU A 100 50.18 -16.65 -19.96
CA LEU A 100 50.59 -17.90 -20.59
C LEU A 100 52.11 -17.85 -20.82
N GLU A 101 52.89 -18.65 -20.09
CA GLU A 101 54.28 -18.91 -20.46
C GLU A 101 54.29 -19.92 -21.62
N GLU A 102 54.87 -19.47 -22.73
CA GLU A 102 55.13 -20.23 -23.95
C GLU A 102 56.14 -21.35 -23.69
N TRP A 103 55.99 -22.44 -24.42
CA TRP A 103 56.75 -23.67 -24.30
C TRP A 103 58.12 -23.54 -24.97
N ASP A 104 59.21 -23.86 -24.25
CA ASP A 104 60.40 -24.54 -24.79
C ASP A 104 61.07 -25.41 -23.71
#